data_AF-A0AAU3FUX8-F1
#
_entry.id   AF-A0AAU3FUX8-F1
#
_cell.length_a   1.000
_cell.length_b   1.000
_cell.length_c   1.000
_cell.angle_alpha   90.00
_cell.angle_beta   90.00
_cell.angle_gamma   90.00
#
_symmetry.space_group_name_H-M   'P 1'
#
loop_
_entity.id
_entity.type
_entity.pdbx_description
1 polymer ?
#
loop_
_entity_poly.entity_id
_entity_poly.type
_entity_poly.pdbx_seq_one_letter_code
_entity_poly.pdbx_strand_id
1 'polypeptide(L)'
;MTASTTTTTTTAAAAAAAVATAQPAHRQPLPPQWIPAAGPRPSAGRRAGQVVASQVAVALVAAGVGRGTAATGVAMLLAAALLAGSWVRVRGRWLFSWFGVAVGHLRRRHAPAPTAGPDGLLGLLSPGAAVRTAELAGGPAALVDDAEGLTAVLEIGDPGDLLGDGPRGLPAPSTLLPPVSPELPPVRLQLLFSGSPAPATTSGGGTVATSYRQLTEGRLAGRDRALLAIRVLRVVGWTDEDLRIALSGVVRRIARRLGPVTARPLGAHATLRVLADLAHRDDGDPVLESWPSVRTGALWQTTFRVSRVPDVRTDGGRRLVPRLLVLPAAATTVSLCVGPHTGVEGAGPPAELTVRLAAWTPGELSVAAQALRGLVDSAGGDVDRLDGQQLPALAGTLPLASAIPGAPVDAVAVDALELPVGEAGLMVGANRRGEAVTIRLFRPEGTRLMLVGGVRAAQLVALRAMALGALVAVQTTRPRAWERFVRGVGTPGGSIPVLPPGRPVGGGPASPLRPLLLVVDAGPVPPAAGPVPAWQSTLVVRDDLTPADVDPLSRADLVVLQPLSPAEATLAGAALGLGGSADWLTRIREDMVAVVNRRALRWALLSPTPIESQLVGRPGRG
;
A
#
# COMPACT_ATOMS: atom_id res chain seq x y z
N MET A 1 -90.65 26.77 17.80
CA MET A 1 -89.74 27.17 18.89
C MET A 1 -88.45 26.38 18.71
N THR A 2 -87.53 26.92 17.91
CA THR A 2 -86.17 26.40 17.72
C THR A 2 -85.40 27.46 16.94
N ALA A 3 -84.29 27.92 17.50
CA ALA A 3 -83.48 29.00 16.99
C ALA A 3 -82.75 28.60 15.71
N SER A 4 -82.80 29.45 14.69
CA SER A 4 -81.99 29.38 13.48
C SER A 4 -81.03 30.57 13.48
N THR A 5 -79.74 30.30 13.54
CA THR A 5 -78.68 31.31 13.46
C THR A 5 -78.18 31.34 12.02
N THR A 6 -78.49 32.43 11.31
CA THR A 6 -78.02 32.71 9.96
C THR A 6 -76.69 33.45 10.06
N THR A 7 -75.61 32.83 9.58
CA THR A 7 -74.31 33.50 9.41
C THR A 7 -74.11 33.86 7.94
N THR A 8 -73.90 35.15 7.73
CA THR A 8 -73.79 35.82 6.44
C THR A 8 -72.47 35.51 5.75
N THR A 9 -72.58 35.20 4.47
CA THR A 9 -71.56 35.01 3.45
C THR A 9 -70.62 36.23 3.35
N THR A 10 -69.31 36.02 3.35
CA THR A 10 -68.32 37.03 2.89
C THR A 10 -67.30 36.36 1.97
N THR A 11 -67.53 36.58 0.68
CA THR A 11 -66.57 36.89 -0.38
C THR A 11 -65.19 36.23 -0.34
N ALA A 12 -65.04 35.21 -1.19
CA ALA A 12 -63.79 34.88 -1.86
C ALA A 12 -63.44 35.98 -2.88
N ALA A 13 -62.22 36.50 -2.83
CA ALA A 13 -61.41 36.86 -4.01
C ALA A 13 -60.06 37.49 -3.62
N ALA A 14 -58.99 36.94 -4.22
CA ALA A 14 -57.72 37.60 -4.55
C ALA A 14 -56.74 37.94 -3.41
N ALA A 15 -55.94 36.94 -3.01
CA ALA A 15 -54.56 37.14 -2.57
C ALA A 15 -53.66 36.08 -3.22
N ALA A 16 -53.50 36.17 -4.54
CA ALA A 16 -52.45 35.47 -5.27
C ALA A 16 -51.13 36.25 -5.11
N ALA A 17 -50.42 36.01 -4.00
CA ALA A 17 -49.05 36.46 -3.85
C ALA A 17 -48.14 35.50 -4.64
N ALA A 18 -47.57 36.02 -5.72
CA ALA A 18 -46.57 35.35 -6.54
C ALA A 18 -45.34 34.99 -5.70
N VAL A 19 -45.23 33.73 -5.30
CA VAL A 19 -43.95 33.14 -4.90
C VAL A 19 -43.21 32.85 -6.19
N ALA A 20 -42.39 33.80 -6.62
CA ALA A 20 -41.43 33.59 -7.69
C ALA A 20 -40.53 32.41 -7.29
N THR A 21 -40.60 31.34 -8.07
CA THR A 21 -39.61 30.26 -8.08
C THR A 21 -38.25 30.90 -8.36
N ALA A 22 -37.42 31.04 -7.32
CA ALA A 22 -36.03 31.42 -7.47
C ALA A 22 -35.29 30.30 -8.21
N GLN A 23 -35.19 30.46 -9.53
CA GLN A 23 -34.29 29.72 -10.39
C GLN A 23 -32.88 29.76 -9.75
N PRO A 24 -32.18 28.63 -9.53
CA PRO A 24 -30.82 28.67 -9.01
C PRO A 24 -29.98 29.51 -9.97
N ALA A 25 -29.40 30.60 -9.44
CA ALA A 25 -28.60 31.54 -10.21
C ALA A 25 -27.51 30.77 -10.97
N HIS A 26 -27.50 30.91 -12.30
CA HIS A 26 -26.40 30.48 -13.14
C HIS A 26 -25.11 31.13 -12.60
N ARG A 27 -24.25 30.35 -11.93
CA ARG A 27 -22.91 30.80 -11.55
C ARG A 27 -22.15 31.06 -12.85
N GLN A 28 -21.79 32.31 -13.10
CA GLN A 28 -20.86 32.65 -14.16
C GLN A 28 -19.50 31.93 -13.91
N PRO A 29 -18.86 31.37 -14.96
CA PRO A 29 -17.69 30.53 -14.81
C PRO A 29 -16.46 31.39 -14.52
N LEU A 30 -16.10 31.54 -13.25
CA LEU A 30 -14.76 31.96 -12.87
C LEU A 30 -13.85 30.72 -12.86
N PRO A 31 -12.63 30.78 -13.40
CA PRO A 31 -11.68 29.69 -13.29
C PRO A 31 -11.45 29.34 -11.80
N PRO A 32 -11.22 28.06 -11.45
CA PRO A 32 -11.06 27.66 -10.06
C PRO A 32 -9.91 28.45 -9.42
N GLN A 33 -10.27 29.37 -8.53
CA GLN A 33 -9.30 30.14 -7.77
C GLN A 33 -8.86 29.26 -6.59
N TRP A 34 -7.63 28.76 -6.69
CA TRP A 34 -7.00 27.97 -5.64
C TRP A 34 -6.88 28.83 -4.39
N ILE A 35 -7.33 28.31 -3.24
CA ILE A 35 -6.96 28.92 -1.96
C ILE A 35 -5.47 28.68 -1.81
N PRO A 36 -4.62 29.71 -1.76
CA PRO A 36 -3.21 29.50 -1.55
C PRO A 36 -3.01 28.89 -0.16
N ALA A 37 -2.71 27.59 -0.11
CA ALA A 37 -2.06 27.01 1.07
C ALA A 37 -0.80 27.84 1.33
N ALA A 38 -0.44 28.04 2.61
CA ALA A 38 0.74 28.82 3.03
C ALA A 38 2.08 28.12 2.68
N GLY A 39 2.21 27.61 1.47
CA GLY A 39 3.39 26.99 0.89
C GLY A 39 4.14 27.93 -0.06
N PRO A 40 5.39 27.59 -0.42
CA PRO A 40 6.18 28.39 -1.35
C PRO A 40 5.44 28.53 -2.68
N ARG A 41 5.19 29.77 -3.11
CA ARG A 41 4.60 30.05 -4.42
C ARG A 41 5.44 29.37 -5.52
N PRO A 42 4.82 28.69 -6.49
CA PRO A 42 5.54 28.24 -7.66
C PRO A 42 6.12 29.48 -8.36
N SER A 43 7.42 29.45 -8.65
CA SER A 43 8.12 30.56 -9.27
C SER A 43 7.53 30.79 -10.67
N ALA A 44 6.71 31.83 -10.81
CA ALA A 44 6.27 32.34 -12.10
C ALA A 44 7.53 32.63 -12.95
N GLY A 45 7.70 31.86 -14.02
CA GLY A 45 8.79 32.01 -14.99
C GLY A 45 10.17 31.62 -14.46
N ARG A 46 10.53 30.33 -14.54
CA ARG A 46 11.90 29.82 -14.28
C ARG A 46 12.99 30.57 -15.05
N ARG A 47 12.66 31.19 -16.19
CA ARG A 47 13.54 32.06 -16.99
C ARG A 47 13.63 33.49 -16.46
N ALA A 48 12.56 34.05 -15.90
CA ALA A 48 12.55 35.41 -15.36
C ALA A 48 13.46 35.53 -14.12
N GLY A 49 13.41 34.55 -13.22
CA GLY A 49 14.29 34.52 -12.04
C GLY A 49 15.78 34.42 -12.38
N GLN A 50 16.15 33.69 -13.44
CA GLN A 50 17.53 33.60 -13.93
C GLN A 50 18.01 34.93 -14.54
N VAL A 51 17.14 35.62 -15.28
CA VAL A 51 17.44 36.94 -15.84
C VAL A 51 17.62 37.96 -14.72
N VAL A 52 16.71 37.99 -13.74
CA VAL A 52 16.81 38.90 -12.58
C VAL A 52 18.07 38.60 -11.75
N ALA A 53 18.38 37.34 -11.47
CA ALA A 53 19.60 36.97 -10.75
C ALA A 53 20.86 37.42 -11.51
N SER A 54 20.85 37.32 -12.85
CA SER A 54 21.94 37.79 -13.70
C SER A 54 22.06 39.31 -13.67
N GLN A 55 20.94 40.05 -13.71
CA GLN A 55 20.91 41.51 -13.57
C GLN A 55 21.43 41.99 -12.21
N VAL A 56 21.03 41.31 -11.12
CA VAL A 56 21.50 41.62 -9.76
C VAL A 56 22.99 41.33 -9.61
N ALA A 57 23.50 40.25 -10.20
CA ALA A 57 24.93 39.95 -10.19
C ALA A 57 25.74 41.06 -10.88
N VAL A 58 25.28 41.55 -12.04
CA VAL A 58 25.90 42.69 -12.74
C VAL A 58 25.84 43.98 -11.90
N ALA A 59 24.68 44.27 -11.29
CA ALA A 59 24.49 45.43 -10.44
C ALA A 59 25.40 45.41 -9.19
N LEU A 60 25.60 44.24 -8.57
CA LEU A 60 26.49 44.07 -7.43
C LEU A 60 27.94 44.36 -7.80
N VAL A 61 28.42 43.83 -8.94
CA VAL A 61 29.77 44.11 -9.44
C VAL A 61 29.92 45.61 -9.73
N ALA A 62 28.96 46.22 -10.42
CA ALA A 62 28.98 47.66 -10.73
C ALA A 62 29.00 48.54 -9.47
N ALA A 63 28.23 48.19 -8.44
CA ALA A 63 28.21 48.91 -7.17
C ALA A 63 29.51 48.75 -6.34
N GLY A 64 30.25 47.66 -6.57
CA GLY A 64 31.55 47.41 -5.93
C GLY A 64 32.72 48.16 -6.58
N VAL A 65 32.57 48.61 -7.83
CA VAL A 65 33.58 49.44 -8.52
C VAL A 65 33.67 50.80 -7.84
N GLY A 66 34.88 51.19 -7.42
CA GLY A 66 35.15 52.48 -6.77
C GLY A 66 35.05 52.50 -5.24
N ARG A 67 34.70 51.37 -4.58
CA ARG A 67 34.61 51.26 -3.10
C ARG A 67 35.80 50.55 -2.42
N GLY A 68 36.87 50.29 -3.16
CA GLY A 68 38.09 49.62 -2.68
C GLY A 68 38.14 48.12 -3.03
N THR A 69 39.36 47.57 -3.11
CA THR A 69 39.63 46.20 -3.61
C THR A 69 38.92 45.10 -2.81
N ALA A 70 38.82 45.26 -1.49
CA ALA A 70 38.10 44.32 -0.63
C ALA A 70 36.58 44.30 -0.92
N ALA A 71 35.96 45.48 -1.08
CA ALA A 71 34.53 45.60 -1.38
C ALA A 71 34.21 45.05 -2.78
N THR A 72 35.06 45.34 -3.77
CA THR A 72 34.94 44.77 -5.12
C THR A 72 35.11 43.25 -5.10
N GLY A 73 36.06 42.73 -4.32
CA GLY A 73 36.27 41.28 -4.14
C GLY A 73 35.05 40.57 -3.55
N VAL A 74 34.43 41.13 -2.50
CA VAL A 74 33.19 40.60 -1.91
C VAL A 74 32.03 40.64 -2.92
N ALA A 75 31.88 41.74 -3.66
CA ALA A 75 30.84 41.87 -4.68
C ALA A 75 31.01 40.86 -5.82
N MET A 76 32.23 40.63 -6.29
CA MET A 76 32.54 39.60 -7.30
C MET A 76 32.24 38.19 -6.80
N LEU A 77 32.59 37.87 -5.54
CA LEU A 77 32.27 36.57 -4.93
C LEU A 77 30.76 36.34 -4.83
N LEU A 78 29.99 37.34 -4.39
CA LEU A 78 28.53 37.27 -4.31
C LEU A 78 27.89 37.15 -5.70
N ALA A 79 28.38 37.89 -6.70
CA ALA A 79 27.92 37.79 -8.08
C ALA A 79 28.23 36.41 -8.69
N ALA A 80 29.43 35.88 -8.47
CA ALA A 80 29.81 34.54 -8.89
C ALA A 80 28.93 33.46 -8.23
N ALA A 81 28.65 33.59 -6.93
CA ALA A 81 27.75 32.69 -6.20
C ALA A 81 26.30 32.76 -6.72
N LEU A 82 25.80 33.95 -7.06
CA LEU A 82 24.47 34.14 -7.66
C LEU A 82 24.36 33.54 -9.06
N LEU A 83 25.39 33.74 -9.91
CA LEU A 83 25.44 33.17 -11.25
C LEU A 83 25.58 31.64 -11.20
N ALA A 84 26.48 31.12 -10.36
CA ALA A 84 26.58 29.68 -10.12
C ALA A 84 25.25 29.12 -9.57
N GLY A 85 24.61 29.84 -8.64
CA GLY A 85 23.32 29.50 -8.06
C GLY A 85 22.17 29.39 -9.07
N SER A 86 22.18 30.24 -10.08
CA SER A 86 21.11 30.35 -11.09
C SER A 86 21.36 29.49 -12.33
N TRP A 87 22.63 29.19 -12.66
CA TRP A 87 23.03 28.52 -13.90
C TRP A 87 23.73 27.16 -13.72
N VAL A 88 24.05 26.72 -12.49
CA VAL A 88 24.60 25.37 -12.26
C VAL A 88 23.47 24.38 -12.01
N ARG A 89 23.50 23.25 -12.73
CA ARG A 89 22.61 22.10 -12.49
C ARG A 89 23.36 21.00 -11.73
N VAL A 90 22.75 20.54 -10.65
CA VAL A 90 23.20 19.40 -9.85
C VAL A 90 22.06 18.39 -9.80
N ARG A 91 22.31 17.16 -10.29
CA ARG A 91 21.31 16.06 -10.36
C ARG A 91 19.98 16.51 -11.00
N GLY A 92 20.07 17.06 -12.22
CA GLY A 92 18.90 17.48 -12.99
C GLY A 92 18.17 18.74 -12.48
N ARG A 93 18.56 19.29 -11.33
CA ARG A 93 17.93 20.48 -10.71
C ARG A 93 18.91 21.65 -10.60
N TRP A 94 18.41 22.88 -10.71
CA TRP A 94 19.24 24.08 -10.55
C TRP A 94 19.62 24.31 -9.08
N LEU A 95 20.80 24.86 -8.82
CA LEU A 95 21.32 25.06 -7.45
C LEU A 95 20.38 25.91 -6.57
N PHE A 96 19.71 26.94 -7.10
CA PHE A 96 18.73 27.73 -6.34
C PHE A 96 17.53 26.91 -5.86
N SER A 97 17.12 25.88 -6.63
CA SER A 97 16.05 24.99 -6.19
C SER A 97 16.50 24.13 -5.01
N TRP A 98 17.77 23.73 -4.97
CA TRP A 98 18.38 23.06 -3.82
C TRP A 98 18.44 23.96 -2.59
N PHE A 99 18.62 25.27 -2.75
CA PHE A 99 18.54 26.21 -1.64
C PHE A 99 17.15 26.23 -0.99
N GLY A 100 16.08 26.30 -1.80
CA GLY A 100 14.70 26.22 -1.29
C GLY A 100 14.42 24.91 -0.55
N VAL A 101 14.96 23.80 -1.05
CA VAL A 101 14.90 22.49 -0.39
C VAL A 101 15.65 22.48 0.94
N ALA A 102 16.86 23.04 0.97
CA ALA A 102 17.69 23.12 2.16
C ALA A 102 17.03 23.96 3.26
N VAL A 103 16.52 25.14 2.91
CA VAL A 103 15.77 26.00 3.83
C VAL A 103 14.53 25.29 4.34
N GLY A 104 13.76 24.63 3.46
CA GLY A 104 12.58 23.86 3.86
C GLY A 104 12.91 22.74 4.84
N HIS A 105 13.97 21.97 4.58
CA HIS A 105 14.45 20.92 5.47
C HIS A 105 14.89 21.45 6.83
N LEU A 106 15.69 22.53 6.85
CA LEU A 106 16.14 23.16 8.09
C LEU A 106 14.97 23.67 8.92
N ARG A 107 13.97 24.31 8.30
CA ARG A 107 12.76 24.78 9.01
C ARG A 107 11.99 23.62 9.65
N ARG A 108 11.81 22.49 8.95
CA ARG A 108 11.14 21.32 9.50
C ARG A 108 11.93 20.66 10.63
N ARG A 109 13.26 20.60 10.51
CA ARG A 109 14.14 20.05 11.55
C ARG A 109 14.03 20.80 12.88
N HIS A 110 13.69 22.09 12.85
CA HIS A 110 13.53 22.94 14.04
C HIS A 110 12.07 23.10 14.48
N ALA A 111 11.11 22.46 13.79
CA ALA A 111 9.71 22.51 14.18
C ALA A 111 9.50 21.67 15.46
N PRO A 112 8.64 22.13 16.39
CA PRO A 112 8.35 21.39 17.61
C PRO A 112 7.76 20.02 17.29
N ALA A 113 8.16 19.00 18.06
CA ALA A 113 7.67 17.64 17.88
C ALA A 113 6.15 17.59 18.15
N PRO A 114 5.36 16.89 17.32
CA PRO A 114 3.94 16.72 17.53
C PRO A 114 3.66 15.91 18.81
N THR A 115 2.49 16.14 19.41
CA THR A 115 2.03 15.46 20.61
C THR A 115 1.80 13.96 20.35
N ALA A 116 2.15 13.12 21.33
CA ALA A 116 1.90 11.68 21.26
C ALA A 116 0.40 11.38 21.12
N GLY A 117 0.05 10.43 20.26
CA GLY A 117 -1.33 10.01 20.01
C GLY A 117 -1.51 9.34 18.64
N PRO A 118 -2.67 8.69 18.38
CA PRO A 118 -2.95 7.96 17.13
C PRO A 118 -2.97 8.88 15.90
N ASP A 119 -3.32 10.16 16.08
CA ASP A 119 -3.30 11.19 15.04
C ASP A 119 -1.94 11.91 14.92
N GLY A 120 -0.96 11.58 15.77
CA GLY A 120 0.33 12.27 15.84
C GLY A 120 1.12 12.21 14.53
N LEU A 121 0.97 11.12 13.76
CA LEU A 121 1.54 11.02 12.41
C LEU A 121 0.85 12.00 11.44
N LEU A 122 -0.47 12.10 11.47
CA LEU A 122 -1.21 13.03 10.61
C LEU A 122 -0.89 14.48 10.94
N GLY A 123 -0.84 14.83 12.23
CA GLY A 123 -0.45 16.16 12.69
C GLY A 123 0.97 16.55 12.27
N LEU A 124 1.91 15.58 12.20
CA LEU A 124 3.26 15.80 11.69
C LEU A 124 3.27 16.10 10.18
N LEU A 125 2.52 15.30 9.41
CA LEU A 125 2.59 15.30 7.95
C LEU A 125 1.75 16.40 7.32
N SER A 126 0.60 16.70 7.93
CA SER A 126 -0.33 17.73 7.53
C SER A 126 -0.89 18.42 8.77
N PRO A 127 -0.25 19.50 9.25
CA PRO A 127 -0.72 20.24 10.42
C PRO A 127 -2.18 20.67 10.27
N GLY A 128 -3.01 20.33 11.25
CA GLY A 128 -4.45 20.60 11.23
C GLY A 128 -5.30 19.54 10.51
N ALA A 129 -4.68 18.45 10.01
CA ALA A 129 -5.42 17.32 9.48
C ALA A 129 -6.19 16.60 10.59
N ALA A 130 -7.46 16.29 10.35
CA ALA A 130 -8.31 15.54 11.27
C ALA A 130 -9.01 14.40 10.55
N VAL A 131 -9.15 13.25 11.24
CA VAL A 131 -9.96 12.13 10.73
C VAL A 131 -11.39 12.29 11.25
N ARG A 132 -12.33 12.46 10.32
CA ARG A 132 -13.76 12.55 10.61
C ARG A 132 -14.49 11.30 10.13
N THR A 133 -15.43 10.79 10.92
CA THR A 133 -16.34 9.74 10.48
C THR A 133 -17.41 10.33 9.56
N ALA A 134 -17.71 9.64 8.47
CA ALA A 134 -18.77 10.01 7.54
C ALA A 134 -19.43 8.74 6.97
N GLU A 135 -20.54 8.92 6.28
CA GLU A 135 -21.12 7.87 5.46
C GLU A 135 -20.82 8.15 3.98
N LEU A 136 -20.10 7.24 3.32
CA LEU A 136 -19.75 7.36 1.91
C LEU A 136 -20.31 6.18 1.15
N ALA A 137 -21.01 6.45 0.04
CA ALA A 137 -21.63 5.44 -0.81
C ALA A 137 -22.52 4.43 -0.05
N GLY A 138 -23.18 4.86 1.04
CA GLY A 138 -24.10 4.05 1.84
C GLY A 138 -23.43 3.14 2.89
N GLY A 139 -22.18 3.44 3.28
CA GLY A 139 -21.49 2.71 4.34
C GLY A 139 -20.56 3.61 5.16
N PRO A 140 -20.14 3.17 6.36
CA PRO A 140 -19.26 3.93 7.24
C PRO A 140 -17.89 4.09 6.59
N ALA A 141 -17.40 5.32 6.57
CA ALA A 141 -16.11 5.68 6.01
C ALA A 141 -15.45 6.79 6.84
N ALA A 142 -14.16 6.98 6.63
CA ALA A 142 -13.40 8.07 7.20
C ALA A 142 -12.98 9.07 6.13
N LEU A 143 -13.02 10.33 6.53
CA LEU A 143 -12.55 11.47 5.78
C LEU A 143 -11.35 12.06 6.49
N VAL A 144 -10.22 12.16 5.78
CA VAL A 144 -9.11 12.99 6.23
C VAL A 144 -9.37 14.40 5.71
N ASP A 145 -9.65 15.31 6.63
CA ASP A 145 -9.92 16.73 6.38
C ASP A 145 -8.66 17.53 6.67
N ASP A 146 -8.12 18.20 5.65
CA ASP A 146 -6.94 19.06 5.76
C ASP A 146 -7.13 20.39 5.02
N ALA A 147 -6.09 21.23 5.07
CA ALA A 147 -6.10 22.54 4.42
C ALA A 147 -6.21 22.47 2.88
N GLU A 148 -5.83 21.35 2.26
CA GLU A 148 -5.92 21.17 0.81
C GLU A 148 -7.24 20.52 0.36
N GLY A 149 -7.96 19.82 1.25
CA GLY A 149 -9.25 19.22 0.92
C GLY A 149 -9.69 18.04 1.78
N LEU A 150 -10.66 17.30 1.26
CA LEU A 150 -11.22 16.10 1.90
C LEU A 150 -10.76 14.86 1.15
N THR A 151 -10.19 13.89 1.87
CA THR A 151 -9.70 12.63 1.30
C THR A 151 -10.46 11.43 1.86
N ALA A 152 -10.98 10.57 0.98
CA ALA A 152 -11.48 9.24 1.33
C ALA A 152 -10.48 8.17 0.90
N VAL A 153 -10.31 7.13 1.73
CA VAL A 153 -9.43 5.99 1.43
C VAL A 153 -10.27 4.74 1.20
N LEU A 154 -10.04 4.08 0.07
CA LEU A 154 -10.64 2.81 -0.29
C LEU A 154 -9.57 1.72 -0.33
N GLU A 155 -9.88 0.56 0.23
CA GLU A 155 -9.08 -0.66 0.03
C GLU A 155 -9.57 -1.42 -1.19
N ILE A 156 -8.63 -1.76 -2.08
CA ILE A 156 -8.88 -2.49 -3.31
C ILE A 156 -8.64 -3.99 -3.08
N GLY A 157 -9.54 -4.82 -3.57
CA GLY A 157 -9.57 -6.26 -3.33
C GLY A 157 -10.33 -6.61 -2.05
N ASP A 158 -10.45 -7.90 -1.75
CA ASP A 158 -11.00 -8.38 -0.49
C ASP A 158 -9.81 -8.81 0.41
N PRO A 159 -9.53 -8.12 1.53
CA PRO A 159 -8.48 -8.58 2.45
C PRO A 159 -8.79 -9.96 3.03
N GLY A 160 -10.08 -10.32 3.08
CA GLY A 160 -10.55 -11.65 3.49
C GLY A 160 -10.32 -12.75 2.46
N ASP A 161 -9.96 -12.42 1.22
CA ASP A 161 -9.68 -13.43 0.20
C ASP A 161 -8.31 -14.08 0.45
N LEU A 162 -8.36 -15.38 0.71
CA LEU A 162 -7.21 -16.20 1.06
C LEU A 162 -6.61 -16.94 -0.12
N LEU A 163 -7.41 -17.18 -1.16
CA LEU A 163 -6.98 -17.83 -2.37
C LEU A 163 -6.83 -16.74 -3.41
N GLY A 164 -5.62 -16.50 -3.92
CA GLY A 164 -5.47 -15.55 -5.02
C GLY A 164 -6.35 -16.01 -6.19
N ASP A 165 -7.38 -15.25 -6.55
CA ASP A 165 -8.26 -15.51 -7.70
C ASP A 165 -7.55 -15.24 -9.05
N GLY A 166 -6.22 -15.29 -9.07
CA GLY A 166 -5.36 -14.83 -10.15
C GLY A 166 -5.25 -13.30 -10.20
N PRO A 167 -4.30 -12.76 -10.99
CA PRO A 167 -4.18 -11.33 -11.20
C PRO A 167 -5.47 -10.72 -11.74
N ARG A 168 -5.95 -9.68 -11.07
CA ARG A 168 -6.96 -8.78 -11.65
C ARG A 168 -6.28 -7.45 -11.98
N GLY A 169 -6.40 -7.01 -13.22
CA GLY A 169 -5.88 -5.71 -13.64
C GLY A 169 -6.81 -4.57 -13.20
N LEU A 170 -6.25 -3.51 -12.63
CA LEU A 170 -6.99 -2.27 -12.40
C LEU A 170 -7.06 -1.44 -13.69
N PRO A 171 -8.16 -0.69 -13.89
CA PRO A 171 -8.23 0.27 -14.98
C PRO A 171 -7.20 1.38 -14.79
N ALA A 172 -6.81 2.00 -15.90
CA ALA A 172 -5.88 3.13 -15.94
C ALA A 172 -6.35 4.28 -15.00
N PRO A 173 -5.47 4.83 -14.14
CA PRO A 173 -5.86 5.82 -13.13
C PRO A 173 -6.55 7.08 -13.70
N SER A 174 -6.13 7.56 -14.88
CA SER A 174 -6.77 8.73 -15.49
C SER A 174 -8.23 8.48 -15.87
N THR A 175 -8.59 7.25 -16.25
CA THR A 175 -9.96 6.87 -16.63
C THR A 175 -10.91 6.85 -15.44
N LEU A 176 -10.38 6.85 -14.21
CA LEU A 176 -11.16 6.94 -12.98
C LEU A 176 -11.48 8.39 -12.60
N LEU A 177 -10.77 9.38 -13.16
CA LEU A 177 -11.02 10.78 -12.87
C LEU A 177 -12.40 11.22 -13.38
N PRO A 178 -13.12 12.06 -12.61
CA PRO A 178 -14.26 12.77 -13.14
C PRO A 178 -13.83 13.74 -14.25
N PRO A 179 -14.69 14.00 -15.25
CA PRO A 179 -14.39 15.05 -16.23
C PRO A 179 -14.27 16.40 -15.51
N VAL A 180 -13.34 17.23 -15.97
CA VAL A 180 -13.17 18.59 -15.45
C VAL A 180 -14.42 19.39 -15.82
N SER A 181 -15.17 19.84 -14.81
CA SER A 181 -16.39 20.63 -14.98
C SER A 181 -16.43 21.71 -13.90
N PRO A 182 -16.92 22.93 -14.20
CA PRO A 182 -17.13 23.96 -13.17
C PRO A 182 -18.18 23.55 -12.12
N GLU A 183 -19.00 22.55 -12.42
CA GLU A 183 -20.03 22.00 -11.52
C GLU A 183 -19.48 20.97 -10.52
N LEU A 184 -18.21 20.59 -10.64
CA LEU A 184 -17.57 19.63 -9.75
C LEU A 184 -16.26 20.23 -9.21
N PRO A 185 -16.01 20.12 -7.90
CA PRO A 185 -14.72 20.52 -7.35
C PRO A 185 -13.60 19.66 -7.95
N PRO A 186 -12.37 20.21 -8.12
CA PRO A 186 -11.25 19.46 -8.68
C PRO A 186 -10.93 18.20 -7.86
N VAL A 187 -10.72 17.07 -8.53
CA VAL A 187 -10.45 15.77 -7.88
C VAL A 187 -9.07 15.28 -8.23
N ARG A 188 -8.35 14.79 -7.22
CA ARG A 188 -7.09 14.09 -7.35
C ARG A 188 -7.23 12.64 -6.87
N LEU A 189 -6.65 11.73 -7.62
CA LEU A 189 -6.61 10.31 -7.28
C LEU A 189 -5.18 9.90 -7.00
N GLN A 190 -5.00 9.05 -6.00
CA GLN A 190 -3.73 8.42 -5.70
C GLN A 190 -3.95 6.93 -5.52
N LEU A 191 -3.40 6.15 -6.44
CA LEU A 191 -3.36 4.70 -6.36
C LEU A 191 -2.02 4.29 -5.74
N LEU A 192 -2.08 3.53 -4.65
CA LEU A 192 -0.93 3.14 -3.86
C LEU A 192 -0.84 1.63 -3.78
N PHE A 193 0.32 1.10 -4.16
CA PHE A 193 0.68 -0.30 -3.99
C PHE A 193 1.77 -0.40 -2.92
N SER A 194 1.58 -1.26 -1.94
CA SER A 194 2.59 -1.56 -0.94
C SER A 194 2.82 -3.06 -0.87
N GLY A 195 4.08 -3.48 -0.83
CA GLY A 195 4.41 -4.89 -0.79
C GLY A 195 5.72 -5.17 -0.08
N SER A 196 5.87 -6.41 0.37
CA SER A 196 7.14 -6.95 0.86
C SER A 196 7.60 -8.07 -0.07
N PRO A 197 8.91 -8.13 -0.38
CA PRO A 197 9.43 -9.16 -1.26
C PRO A 197 9.37 -10.53 -0.59
N ALA A 198 9.28 -11.56 -1.41
CA ALA A 198 9.60 -12.93 -1.01
C ALA A 198 10.67 -13.47 -1.96
N PRO A 199 11.89 -13.77 -1.48
CA PRO A 199 12.29 -13.82 -0.07
C PRO A 199 12.37 -12.46 0.63
N ALA A 200 11.94 -12.40 1.90
CA ALA A 200 12.08 -11.22 2.75
C ALA A 200 13.54 -10.97 3.13
N THR A 201 13.95 -9.71 3.25
CA THR A 201 15.34 -9.33 3.56
C THR A 201 15.83 -9.87 4.90
N THR A 202 14.92 -10.06 5.87
CA THR A 202 15.20 -10.67 7.18
C THR A 202 15.61 -12.15 7.10
N SER A 203 15.24 -12.84 6.02
CA SER A 203 15.62 -14.24 5.77
C SER A 203 17.08 -14.37 5.30
N GLY A 204 17.73 -13.24 4.97
CA GLY A 204 19.07 -13.20 4.42
C GLY A 204 19.21 -13.94 3.09
N GLY A 205 20.46 -14.16 2.65
CA GLY A 205 20.80 -15.00 1.49
C GLY A 205 20.78 -16.50 1.79
N GLY A 206 19.99 -16.95 2.78
CA GLY A 206 20.00 -18.34 3.26
C GLY A 206 19.43 -19.35 2.26
N THR A 207 19.48 -20.63 2.65
CA THR A 207 18.92 -21.77 1.89
C THR A 207 17.44 -21.58 1.60
N VAL A 208 16.67 -21.09 2.59
CA VAL A 208 15.24 -20.76 2.47
C VAL A 208 14.99 -19.74 1.36
N ALA A 209 15.74 -18.63 1.38
CA ALA A 209 15.60 -17.57 0.39
C ALA A 209 15.97 -18.05 -1.02
N THR A 210 17.05 -18.83 -1.14
CA THR A 210 17.48 -19.41 -2.41
C THR A 210 16.40 -20.36 -2.97
N SER A 211 15.87 -21.23 -2.13
CA SER A 211 14.78 -22.14 -2.51
C SER A 211 13.54 -21.40 -3.00
N TYR A 212 13.06 -20.42 -2.24
CA TYR A 212 11.84 -19.72 -2.61
C TYR A 212 12.01 -18.87 -3.88
N ARG A 213 13.21 -18.34 -4.12
CA ARG A 213 13.54 -17.66 -5.37
C ARG A 213 13.55 -18.62 -6.56
N GLN A 214 14.06 -19.84 -6.40
CA GLN A 214 13.99 -20.87 -7.45
C GLN A 214 12.54 -21.26 -7.75
N LEU A 215 11.68 -21.35 -6.73
CA LEU A 215 10.28 -21.70 -6.89
C LEU A 215 9.46 -20.62 -7.62
N THR A 216 9.72 -19.35 -7.32
CA THR A 216 8.90 -18.21 -7.77
C THR A 216 9.54 -17.39 -8.89
N GLU A 217 10.76 -17.74 -9.28
CA GLU A 217 11.67 -16.94 -10.12
C GLU A 217 11.92 -15.52 -9.58
N GLY A 218 11.66 -15.28 -8.28
CA GLY A 218 11.77 -13.95 -7.66
C GLY A 218 10.73 -12.93 -8.15
N ARG A 219 9.65 -13.38 -8.80
CA ARG A 219 8.61 -12.49 -9.36
C ARG A 219 7.38 -12.33 -8.46
N LEU A 220 7.27 -13.15 -7.42
CA LEU A 220 6.12 -13.17 -6.52
C LEU A 220 6.43 -12.40 -5.23
N ALA A 221 5.66 -11.35 -4.96
CA ALA A 221 5.73 -10.66 -3.67
C ALA A 221 5.15 -11.56 -2.56
N GLY A 222 5.73 -11.47 -1.36
CA GLY A 222 5.22 -12.20 -0.19
C GLY A 222 3.92 -11.60 0.34
N ARG A 223 3.76 -10.29 0.15
CA ARG A 223 2.57 -9.53 0.48
C ARG A 223 2.41 -8.38 -0.49
N ASP A 224 1.17 -8.11 -0.87
CA ASP A 224 0.75 -6.89 -1.54
C ASP A 224 -0.49 -6.29 -0.86
N ARG A 225 -0.67 -4.99 -1.09
CA ARG A 225 -1.86 -4.24 -0.74
C ARG A 225 -2.02 -3.11 -1.74
N ALA A 226 -3.25 -2.92 -2.24
CA ALA A 226 -3.61 -1.82 -3.10
C ALA A 226 -4.66 -0.92 -2.42
N LEU A 227 -4.42 0.38 -2.44
CA LEU A 227 -5.29 1.39 -1.85
C LEU A 227 -5.54 2.51 -2.84
N LEU A 228 -6.73 3.09 -2.79
CA LEU A 228 -7.09 4.26 -3.58
C LEU A 228 -7.50 5.39 -2.66
N ALA A 229 -6.73 6.47 -2.67
CA ALA A 229 -7.10 7.72 -2.03
C ALA A 229 -7.76 8.66 -3.06
N ILE A 230 -8.93 9.18 -2.71
CA ILE A 230 -9.72 10.09 -3.53
C ILE A 230 -9.79 11.41 -2.77
N ARG A 231 -9.13 12.45 -3.27
CA ARG A 231 -9.14 13.78 -2.67
C ARG A 231 -9.96 14.73 -3.53
N VAL A 232 -10.93 15.39 -2.90
CA VAL A 232 -11.59 16.56 -3.46
C VAL A 232 -10.89 17.80 -2.93
N LEU A 233 -10.39 18.64 -3.83
CA LEU A 233 -9.56 19.79 -3.49
C LEU A 233 -10.41 20.99 -3.05
N ARG A 234 -9.93 21.67 -2.01
CA ARG A 234 -10.54 22.87 -1.44
C ARG A 234 -10.19 24.07 -2.31
N VAL A 235 -11.19 24.61 -3.01
CA VAL A 235 -11.07 25.80 -3.87
C VAL A 235 -12.15 26.82 -3.52
N VAL A 236 -11.91 28.09 -3.81
CA VAL A 236 -12.86 29.17 -3.48
C VAL A 236 -14.22 28.90 -4.13
N GLY A 237 -15.31 29.09 -3.39
CA GLY A 237 -16.69 28.92 -3.88
C GLY A 237 -17.33 27.56 -3.57
N TRP A 238 -16.64 26.68 -2.84
CA TRP A 238 -17.15 25.39 -2.36
C TRP A 238 -17.14 25.34 -0.83
N THR A 239 -18.25 24.91 -0.24
CA THR A 239 -18.33 24.67 1.20
C THR A 239 -17.92 23.24 1.55
N ASP A 240 -17.55 22.98 2.81
CA ASP A 240 -17.19 21.64 3.29
C ASP A 240 -18.32 20.60 3.10
N GLU A 241 -19.57 21.05 3.14
CA GLU A 241 -20.74 20.21 2.80
C GLU A 241 -20.73 19.83 1.32
N ASP A 242 -20.54 20.81 0.43
CA ASP A 242 -20.47 20.55 -1.01
C ASP A 242 -19.33 19.59 -1.35
N LEU A 243 -18.16 19.74 -0.71
CA LEU A 243 -17.02 18.85 -0.90
C LEU A 243 -17.33 17.42 -0.45
N ARG A 244 -18.07 17.23 0.66
CA ARG A 244 -18.50 15.89 1.14
C ARG A 244 -19.48 15.24 0.18
N ILE A 245 -20.47 15.99 -0.30
CA ILE A 245 -21.45 15.50 -1.28
C ILE A 245 -20.74 15.08 -2.58
N ALA A 246 -19.84 15.93 -3.09
CA ALA A 246 -19.05 15.65 -4.28
C ALA A 246 -18.18 14.40 -4.10
N LEU A 247 -17.49 14.27 -2.96
CA LEU A 247 -16.65 13.11 -2.64
C LEU A 247 -17.45 11.82 -2.61
N SER A 248 -18.63 11.81 -1.95
CA SER A 248 -19.52 10.65 -1.94
C SER A 248 -19.97 10.23 -3.34
N GLY A 249 -20.31 11.21 -4.20
CA GLY A 249 -20.65 10.97 -5.60
C GLY A 249 -19.50 10.38 -6.42
N VAL A 250 -18.28 10.88 -6.22
CA VAL A 250 -17.06 10.40 -6.89
C VAL A 250 -16.69 8.99 -6.43
N VAL A 251 -16.72 8.71 -5.12
CA VAL A 251 -16.49 7.38 -4.54
C VAL A 251 -17.45 6.37 -5.17
N ARG A 252 -18.75 6.69 -5.22
CA ARG A 252 -19.78 5.80 -5.81
C ARG A 252 -19.53 5.57 -7.31
N ARG A 253 -19.07 6.58 -8.05
CA ARG A 253 -18.74 6.47 -9.47
C ARG A 253 -17.53 5.56 -9.70
N ILE A 254 -16.47 5.77 -8.93
CA ILE A 254 -15.22 5.00 -9.03
C ILE A 254 -15.45 3.54 -8.65
N ALA A 255 -16.16 3.28 -7.54
CA ALA A 255 -16.50 1.93 -7.13
C ALA A 255 -17.24 1.14 -8.23
N ARG A 256 -18.14 1.80 -8.99
CA ARG A 256 -18.78 1.19 -10.16
C ARG A 256 -17.82 0.94 -11.34
N ARG A 257 -16.86 1.83 -11.57
CA ARG A 257 -15.89 1.71 -12.69
C ARG A 257 -14.81 0.66 -12.43
N LEU A 258 -14.50 0.36 -11.17
CA LEU A 258 -13.56 -0.72 -10.81
C LEU A 258 -14.12 -2.12 -11.12
N GLY A 259 -15.41 -2.24 -11.47
CA GLY A 259 -16.01 -3.44 -12.04
C GLY A 259 -15.93 -4.64 -11.09
N PRO A 260 -15.31 -5.77 -11.49
CA PRO A 260 -15.21 -6.98 -10.68
C PRO A 260 -14.22 -6.88 -9.51
N VAL A 261 -13.41 -5.81 -9.45
CA VAL A 261 -12.50 -5.58 -8.34
C VAL A 261 -13.24 -4.85 -7.22
N THR A 262 -13.36 -5.49 -6.06
CA THR A 262 -14.02 -4.89 -4.91
C THR A 262 -13.24 -3.69 -4.40
N ALA A 263 -13.93 -2.60 -4.09
CA ALA A 263 -13.33 -1.43 -3.45
C ALA A 263 -14.20 -1.01 -2.26
N ARG A 264 -13.62 -1.02 -1.05
CA ARG A 264 -14.36 -0.75 0.19
C ARG A 264 -13.80 0.51 0.87
N PRO A 265 -14.64 1.52 1.16
CA PRO A 265 -14.23 2.65 2.00
C PRO A 265 -13.76 2.16 3.38
N LEU A 266 -12.69 2.76 3.89
CA LEU A 266 -12.17 2.46 5.22
C LEU A 266 -12.79 3.35 6.28
N GLY A 267 -13.16 2.77 7.43
CA GLY A 267 -13.58 3.53 8.62
C GLY A 267 -12.40 4.17 9.37
N ALA A 268 -12.67 5.02 10.36
CA ALA A 268 -11.65 5.87 11.01
C ALA A 268 -10.45 5.09 11.59
N HIS A 269 -10.71 4.05 12.39
CA HIS A 269 -9.65 3.22 12.95
C HIS A 269 -8.87 2.43 11.88
N ALA A 270 -9.55 1.98 10.82
CA ALA A 270 -8.90 1.28 9.73
C ALA A 270 -7.98 2.24 8.95
N THR A 271 -8.43 3.47 8.68
CA THR A 271 -7.63 4.52 8.02
C THR A 271 -6.39 4.86 8.83
N LEU A 272 -6.53 5.12 10.14
CA LEU A 272 -5.37 5.41 11.01
C LEU A 272 -4.39 4.24 11.07
N ARG A 273 -4.90 3.00 11.20
CA ARG A 273 -4.07 1.79 11.16
C ARG A 273 -3.33 1.65 9.83
N VAL A 274 -4.00 1.88 8.71
CA VAL A 274 -3.38 1.83 7.37
C VAL A 274 -2.28 2.87 7.23
N LEU A 275 -2.49 4.08 7.74
CA LEU A 275 -1.48 5.14 7.73
C LEU A 275 -0.26 4.75 8.57
N ALA A 276 -0.46 4.20 9.78
CA ALA A 276 0.60 3.71 10.65
C ALA A 276 1.36 2.52 10.03
N ASP A 277 0.64 1.54 9.50
CA ASP A 277 1.19 0.34 8.85
C ASP A 277 2.08 0.71 7.65
N LEU A 278 1.61 1.62 6.78
CA LEU A 278 2.35 2.07 5.61
C LEU A 278 3.52 2.99 5.98
N ALA A 279 3.38 3.79 7.03
CA ALA A 279 4.47 4.59 7.55
C ALA A 279 5.49 3.73 8.32
N HIS A 280 5.20 2.45 8.57
CA HIS A 280 6.00 1.57 9.42
C HIS A 280 6.36 2.21 10.76
N ARG A 281 5.31 2.69 11.44
CA ARG A 281 5.39 3.45 12.66
C ARG A 281 4.45 2.84 13.68
N ASP A 282 4.99 2.46 14.84
CA ASP A 282 4.18 2.13 16.00
C ASP A 282 3.83 3.39 16.79
N ASP A 283 2.78 3.31 17.62
CA ASP A 283 2.33 4.43 18.44
C ASP A 283 3.45 4.92 19.36
N GLY A 284 3.78 6.21 19.27
CA GLY A 284 4.79 6.86 20.11
C GLY A 284 6.22 6.86 19.56
N ASP A 285 6.53 6.12 18.48
CA ASP A 285 7.85 6.19 17.86
C ASP A 285 8.18 7.62 17.40
N PRO A 286 9.44 8.06 17.29
CA PRO A 286 9.76 9.33 16.64
C PRO A 286 9.85 9.17 15.11
N VAL A 287 9.45 10.19 14.36
CA VAL A 287 9.81 10.32 12.93
C VAL A 287 10.99 11.27 12.81
N LEU A 288 12.11 10.79 12.29
CA LEU A 288 13.33 11.59 12.16
C LEU A 288 13.66 11.78 10.67
N GLU A 289 13.56 13.02 10.20
CA GLU A 289 14.00 13.38 8.84
C GLU A 289 15.51 13.67 8.84
N SER A 290 16.23 12.96 7.97
CA SER A 290 17.59 13.27 7.56
C SER A 290 17.58 13.71 6.09
N TRP A 291 18.70 14.23 5.59
CA TRP A 291 18.77 14.67 4.21
C TRP A 291 18.39 13.58 3.18
N PRO A 292 18.95 12.35 3.22
CA PRO A 292 18.62 11.33 2.22
C PRO A 292 17.46 10.40 2.63
N SER A 293 17.01 10.44 3.89
CA SER A 293 16.07 9.45 4.42
C SER A 293 15.18 9.97 5.54
N VAL A 294 14.06 9.32 5.78
CA VAL A 294 13.28 9.41 7.02
C VAL A 294 13.42 8.10 7.79
N ARG A 295 13.55 8.19 9.12
CA ARG A 295 13.49 7.02 10.00
C ARG A 295 12.17 7.02 10.78
N THR A 296 11.46 5.90 10.74
CA THR A 296 10.25 5.63 11.54
C THR A 296 10.47 4.31 12.29
N GLY A 297 10.34 4.32 13.61
CA GLY A 297 10.64 3.16 14.44
C GLY A 297 12.03 2.58 14.10
N ALA A 298 12.05 1.31 13.68
CA ALA A 298 13.27 0.58 13.30
C ALA A 298 13.67 0.72 11.82
N LEU A 299 12.84 1.31 10.95
CA LEU A 299 13.07 1.32 9.51
C LEU A 299 13.65 2.65 9.01
N TRP A 300 14.59 2.52 8.08
CA TRP A 300 15.10 3.61 7.25
C TRP A 300 14.32 3.64 5.94
N GLN A 301 13.77 4.81 5.61
CA GLN A 301 12.96 5.00 4.42
C GLN A 301 13.57 6.07 3.51
N THR A 302 13.52 5.84 2.21
CA THR A 302 13.87 6.86 1.22
C THR A 302 12.89 6.81 0.04
N THR A 303 12.44 7.98 -0.40
CA THR A 303 11.52 8.13 -1.51
C THR A 303 12.25 8.66 -2.75
N PHE A 304 11.94 8.03 -3.86
CA PHE A 304 12.35 8.38 -5.20
C PHE A 304 11.15 8.84 -6.01
N ARG A 305 11.38 9.76 -6.94
CA ARG A 305 10.43 10.13 -7.98
C ARG A 305 10.92 9.55 -9.30
N VAL A 306 10.03 8.96 -10.07
CA VAL A 306 10.30 8.61 -11.47
C VAL A 306 10.27 9.90 -12.29
N SER A 307 11.42 10.33 -12.78
CA SER A 307 11.57 11.55 -13.59
C SER A 307 11.28 11.29 -15.07
N ARG A 308 11.55 10.06 -15.54
CA ARG A 308 11.17 9.56 -16.86
C ARG A 308 10.51 8.20 -16.70
N VAL A 309 9.26 8.09 -17.16
CA VAL A 309 8.53 6.81 -17.13
C VAL A 309 9.22 5.81 -18.07
N PRO A 310 9.44 4.56 -17.64
CA PRO A 310 9.98 3.49 -18.49
C PRO A 310 9.22 3.28 -19.81
N ASP A 311 9.88 2.68 -20.80
CA ASP A 311 9.26 2.38 -22.11
C ASP A 311 8.21 1.28 -21.97
N VAL A 312 6.94 1.70 -21.92
CA VAL A 312 5.75 0.86 -21.83
C VAL A 312 5.49 -0.01 -23.06
N ARG A 313 6.31 0.07 -24.12
CA ARG A 313 6.26 -0.89 -25.22
C ARG A 313 7.00 -2.19 -24.88
N THR A 314 7.88 -2.16 -23.89
CA THR A 314 8.59 -3.34 -23.40
C THR A 314 7.82 -4.00 -22.26
N ASP A 315 7.90 -5.33 -22.14
CA ASP A 315 7.33 -6.04 -20.98
C ASP A 315 7.92 -5.53 -19.66
N GLY A 316 9.20 -5.16 -19.69
CA GLY A 316 9.91 -4.60 -18.53
C GLY A 316 9.33 -3.28 -18.05
N GLY A 317 8.89 -2.42 -18.96
CA GLY A 317 8.21 -1.15 -18.66
C GLY A 317 6.74 -1.33 -18.28
N ARG A 318 5.97 -2.18 -18.99
CA ARG A 318 4.56 -2.46 -18.66
C ARG A 318 4.41 -3.04 -17.26
N ARG A 319 5.26 -3.99 -16.90
CA ARG A 319 5.24 -4.67 -15.59
C ARG A 319 6.09 -3.99 -14.54
N LEU A 320 6.26 -2.67 -14.62
CA LEU A 320 7.08 -1.92 -13.68
C LEU A 320 6.59 -2.09 -12.24
N VAL A 321 5.29 -1.90 -11.98
CA VAL A 321 4.74 -1.89 -10.61
C VAL A 321 4.96 -3.24 -9.90
N PRO A 322 4.61 -4.41 -10.45
CA PRO A 322 4.89 -5.70 -9.80
C PRO A 322 6.38 -5.92 -9.54
N ARG A 323 7.23 -5.52 -10.49
CA ARG A 323 8.69 -5.65 -10.37
C ARG A 323 9.29 -4.75 -9.29
N LEU A 324 8.70 -3.58 -9.04
CA LEU A 324 9.08 -2.70 -7.94
C LEU A 324 8.71 -3.31 -6.56
N LEU A 325 7.58 -3.99 -6.46
CA LEU A 325 7.11 -4.60 -5.20
C LEU A 325 7.98 -5.77 -4.72
N VAL A 326 8.80 -6.36 -5.60
CA VAL A 326 9.75 -7.44 -5.28
C VAL A 326 11.21 -6.98 -5.14
N LEU A 327 11.47 -5.67 -5.13
CA LEU A 327 12.79 -5.13 -4.84
C LEU A 327 13.32 -5.63 -3.49
N PRO A 328 14.65 -5.77 -3.30
CA PRO A 328 15.26 -6.29 -2.08
C PRO A 328 15.23 -5.25 -0.93
N ALA A 329 14.04 -4.80 -0.55
CA ALA A 329 13.74 -3.89 0.54
C ALA A 329 12.90 -4.62 1.61
N ALA A 330 12.83 -4.11 2.84
CA ALA A 330 11.89 -4.63 3.82
C ALA A 330 10.44 -4.42 3.34
N ALA A 331 10.17 -3.25 2.75
CA ALA A 331 8.93 -2.96 2.03
C ALA A 331 9.18 -1.94 0.92
N THR A 332 8.35 -2.01 -0.13
CA THR A 332 8.29 -1.03 -1.21
C THR A 332 6.88 -0.48 -1.31
N THR A 333 6.76 0.84 -1.36
CA THR A 333 5.50 1.54 -1.65
C THR A 333 5.62 2.28 -2.97
N VAL A 334 4.75 1.98 -3.93
CA VAL A 334 4.63 2.67 -5.22
C VAL A 334 3.37 3.52 -5.18
N SER A 335 3.49 4.81 -5.45
CA SER A 335 2.37 5.75 -5.49
C SER A 335 2.24 6.37 -6.87
N LEU A 336 1.05 6.24 -7.45
CA LEU A 336 0.63 6.79 -8.74
C LEU A 336 -0.44 7.84 -8.46
N CYS A 337 -0.08 9.12 -8.60
CA CYS A 337 -0.99 10.23 -8.34
C CYS A 337 -1.38 10.88 -9.67
N VAL A 338 -2.67 11.08 -9.92
CA VAL A 338 -3.19 11.72 -11.15
C VAL A 338 -4.25 12.74 -10.77
N GLY A 339 -4.16 13.94 -11.36
CA GLY A 339 -5.14 15.00 -11.17
C GLY A 339 -4.50 16.38 -11.11
N PRO A 340 -5.29 17.43 -10.85
CA PRO A 340 -4.79 18.79 -10.84
C PRO A 340 -3.81 19.05 -9.68
N HIS A 341 -2.77 19.80 -9.99
CA HIS A 341 -1.71 20.23 -9.07
C HIS A 341 -1.67 21.76 -9.04
N THR A 342 -1.40 22.34 -7.88
CA THR A 342 -1.26 23.80 -7.74
C THR A 342 -0.05 24.28 -8.55
N GLY A 343 -0.27 25.24 -9.46
CA GLY A 343 0.81 25.89 -10.24
C GLY A 343 1.36 25.13 -11.45
N VAL A 344 0.70 24.05 -11.89
CA VAL A 344 1.02 23.38 -13.15
C VAL A 344 -0.10 23.67 -14.15
N GLU A 345 0.20 24.53 -15.14
CA GLU A 345 -0.68 24.77 -16.29
C GLU A 345 -0.25 23.84 -17.45
N GLY A 346 -1.19 23.04 -17.96
CA GLY A 346 -0.94 22.07 -19.03
C GLY A 346 -2.24 21.40 -19.52
N ALA A 347 -2.20 20.82 -20.72
CA ALA A 347 -3.38 20.33 -21.44
C ALA A 347 -3.93 18.96 -20.97
N GLY A 348 -3.28 18.29 -20.01
CA GLY A 348 -3.71 16.99 -19.46
C GLY A 348 -3.50 16.91 -17.94
N PRO A 349 -4.15 15.95 -17.25
CA PRO A 349 -4.01 15.84 -15.80
C PRO A 349 -2.57 15.45 -15.45
N PRO A 350 -1.83 16.26 -14.67
CA PRO A 350 -0.48 15.91 -14.27
C PRO A 350 -0.48 14.57 -13.52
N ALA A 351 0.45 13.70 -13.91
CA ALA A 351 0.69 12.43 -13.23
C ALA A 351 2.02 12.49 -12.47
N GLU A 352 2.09 11.79 -11.34
CA GLU A 352 3.30 11.60 -10.56
C GLU A 352 3.44 10.12 -10.19
N LEU A 353 4.65 9.58 -10.35
CA LEU A 353 5.01 8.24 -9.92
C LEU A 353 6.17 8.33 -8.92
N THR A 354 5.92 7.87 -7.70
CA THR A 354 6.95 7.80 -6.65
C THR A 354 7.10 6.40 -6.09
N VAL A 355 8.31 6.08 -5.65
CA VAL A 355 8.67 4.80 -5.07
C VAL A 355 9.38 5.07 -3.74
N ARG A 356 8.79 4.60 -2.64
CA ARG A 356 9.40 4.63 -1.31
C ARG A 356 9.91 3.25 -0.97
N LEU A 357 11.18 3.18 -0.58
CA LEU A 357 11.84 1.97 -0.11
C LEU A 357 12.03 2.07 1.40
N ALA A 358 11.71 1.01 2.13
CA ALA A 358 11.96 0.86 3.56
C ALA A 358 12.93 -0.31 3.80
N ALA A 359 13.90 -0.15 4.69
CA ALA A 359 14.87 -1.19 5.03
C ALA A 359 15.28 -1.14 6.50
N TRP A 360 15.79 -2.25 7.05
CA TRP A 360 16.18 -2.34 8.46
C TRP A 360 17.50 -1.62 8.74
N THR A 361 18.37 -1.54 7.73
CA THR A 361 19.68 -0.90 7.84
C THR A 361 19.92 0.07 6.69
N PRO A 362 20.79 1.08 6.89
CA PRO A 362 21.22 1.97 5.80
C PRO A 362 21.90 1.21 4.64
N GLY A 363 22.60 0.12 4.95
CA GLY A 363 23.24 -0.75 3.95
C GLY A 363 22.21 -1.43 3.05
N GLU A 364 21.20 -2.08 3.64
CA GLU A 364 20.07 -2.65 2.89
C GLU A 364 19.34 -1.60 2.07
N LEU A 365 19.12 -0.40 2.64
CA LEU A 365 18.49 0.70 1.91
C LEU A 365 19.28 1.12 0.68
N SER A 366 20.62 1.12 0.77
CA SER A 366 21.49 1.45 -0.35
C SER A 366 21.44 0.40 -1.46
N VAL A 367 21.38 -0.89 -1.10
CA VAL A 367 21.22 -2.01 -2.05
C VAL A 367 19.86 -1.93 -2.74
N ALA A 368 18.78 -1.70 -1.98
CA ALA A 368 17.44 -1.50 -2.54
C ALA A 368 17.39 -0.30 -3.49
N ALA A 369 18.02 0.82 -3.13
CA ALA A 369 18.11 2.00 -3.98
C ALA A 369 18.89 1.75 -5.28
N GLN A 370 19.97 0.97 -5.23
CA GLN A 370 20.72 0.58 -6.44
C GLN A 370 19.89 -0.36 -7.32
N ALA A 371 19.19 -1.33 -6.72
CA ALA A 371 18.29 -2.24 -7.44
C ALA A 371 17.14 -1.48 -8.12
N LEU A 372 16.54 -0.49 -7.44
CA LEU A 372 15.53 0.39 -8.02
C LEU A 372 16.05 1.12 -9.26
N ARG A 373 17.22 1.76 -9.17
CA ARG A 373 17.84 2.48 -10.30
C ARG A 373 18.10 1.54 -11.46
N GLY A 374 18.79 0.43 -11.22
CA GLY A 374 19.09 -0.55 -12.28
C GLY A 374 17.82 -1.09 -12.94
N LEU A 375 16.76 -1.33 -12.17
CA LEU A 375 15.48 -1.79 -12.69
C LEU A 375 14.81 -0.75 -13.60
N VAL A 376 14.74 0.50 -13.16
CA VAL A 376 14.13 1.60 -13.93
C VAL A 376 14.98 1.93 -15.17
N ASP A 377 16.31 2.02 -15.01
CA ASP A 377 17.25 2.31 -16.09
C ASP A 377 17.20 1.22 -17.18
N SER A 378 17.15 -0.06 -16.78
CA SER A 378 17.04 -1.19 -17.72
C SER A 378 15.74 -1.19 -18.54
N ALA A 379 14.71 -0.50 -18.04
CA ALA A 379 13.43 -0.32 -18.72
C ALA A 379 13.34 1.04 -19.45
N GLY A 380 14.45 1.80 -19.52
CA GLY A 380 14.53 3.09 -20.23
C GLY A 380 14.00 4.29 -19.44
N GLY A 381 13.68 4.12 -18.16
CA GLY A 381 13.24 5.20 -17.27
C GLY A 381 14.40 5.93 -16.58
N ASP A 382 14.06 6.78 -15.61
CA ASP A 382 15.03 7.44 -14.71
C ASP A 382 14.34 7.78 -13.37
N VAL A 383 15.11 7.82 -12.27
CA VAL A 383 14.62 8.12 -10.92
C VAL A 383 15.50 9.11 -10.17
N ASP A 384 14.86 10.11 -9.57
CA ASP A 384 15.49 11.09 -8.70
C ASP A 384 15.17 10.80 -7.23
N ARG A 385 16.19 10.73 -6.38
CA ARG A 385 15.98 10.67 -4.92
C ARG A 385 15.52 12.04 -4.41
N LEU A 386 14.48 12.06 -3.56
CA LEU A 386 13.92 13.29 -3.00
C LEU A 386 14.70 13.80 -1.78
N ASP A 387 16.01 13.99 -1.96
CA ASP A 387 16.93 14.52 -0.95
C ASP A 387 16.43 15.86 -0.36
N GLY A 388 16.40 15.98 0.97
CA GLY A 388 15.89 17.13 1.71
C GLY A 388 14.37 17.29 1.68
N GLN A 389 13.63 16.35 1.10
CA GLN A 389 12.16 16.36 0.99
C GLN A 389 11.54 15.03 1.43
N GLN A 390 12.23 14.25 2.26
CA GLN A 390 11.83 12.89 2.60
C GLN A 390 10.57 12.86 3.48
N LEU A 391 10.36 13.85 4.33
CA LEU A 391 9.14 13.93 5.14
C LEU A 391 7.89 14.31 4.31
N PRO A 392 7.91 15.36 3.46
CA PRO A 392 6.83 15.57 2.49
C PRO A 392 6.63 14.39 1.53
N ALA A 393 7.71 13.71 1.13
CA ALA A 393 7.62 12.54 0.28
C ALA A 393 7.00 11.33 1.02
N LEU A 394 7.19 11.21 2.34
CA LEU A 394 6.48 10.24 3.17
C LEU A 394 4.97 10.51 3.12
N ALA A 395 4.55 11.77 3.28
CA ALA A 395 3.14 12.16 3.17
C ALA A 395 2.54 11.84 1.80
N GLY A 396 3.26 12.17 0.72
CA GLY A 396 2.82 11.86 -0.66
C GLY A 396 2.90 10.38 -1.05
N THR A 397 3.44 9.52 -0.18
CA THR A 397 3.43 8.06 -0.33
C THR A 397 2.60 7.38 0.76
N LEU A 398 1.73 8.15 1.43
CA LEU A 398 0.61 7.66 2.22
C LEU A 398 -0.69 7.95 1.46
N PRO A 399 -1.80 7.23 1.72
CA PRO A 399 -3.08 7.39 1.03
C PRO A 399 -3.81 8.68 1.42
N LEU A 400 -3.15 9.81 1.18
CA LEU A 400 -3.64 11.15 1.45
C LEU A 400 -3.96 11.87 0.13
N ALA A 401 -3.46 11.40 -1.01
CA ALA A 401 -3.44 12.12 -2.28
C ALA A 401 -2.83 13.53 -2.17
N SER A 402 -1.81 13.66 -1.32
CA SER A 402 -0.99 14.86 -1.21
C SER A 402 -0.06 14.98 -2.42
N ALA A 403 0.07 16.19 -2.96
CA ALA A 403 1.00 16.44 -4.06
C ALA A 403 2.44 16.54 -3.53
N ILE A 404 3.40 15.88 -4.18
CA ILE A 404 4.81 16.12 -3.89
C ILE A 404 5.32 17.13 -4.91
N PRO A 405 5.92 18.26 -4.50
CA PRO A 405 6.43 19.27 -5.43
C PRO A 405 7.42 18.68 -6.44
N GLY A 406 7.15 18.81 -7.74
CA GLY A 406 7.92 18.15 -8.79
C GLY A 406 7.48 18.47 -10.21
N ALA A 407 8.32 18.09 -11.18
CA ALA A 407 7.89 18.04 -12.56
C ALA A 407 6.96 16.82 -12.74
N PRO A 408 5.76 16.99 -13.32
CA PRO A 408 4.88 15.87 -13.62
C PRO A 408 5.49 14.99 -14.72
N VAL A 409 5.04 13.74 -14.76
CA VAL A 409 5.29 12.82 -15.86
C VAL A 409 4.07 12.74 -16.78
N ASP A 410 4.24 12.18 -17.97
CA ASP A 410 3.16 11.94 -18.91
C ASP A 410 2.15 10.92 -18.36
N ALA A 411 0.88 11.33 -18.26
CA ALA A 411 -0.20 10.48 -17.76
C ALA A 411 -0.46 9.28 -18.68
N VAL A 412 -0.26 9.43 -20.00
CA VAL A 412 -0.48 8.34 -20.97
C VAL A 412 0.49 7.19 -20.71
N ALA A 413 1.74 7.50 -20.39
CA ALA A 413 2.73 6.49 -20.03
C ALA A 413 2.39 5.80 -18.70
N VAL A 414 1.82 6.53 -17.73
CA VAL A 414 1.36 5.96 -16.46
C VAL A 414 0.14 5.04 -16.65
N ASP A 415 -0.79 5.43 -17.51
CA ASP A 415 -2.00 4.65 -17.81
C ASP A 415 -1.71 3.33 -18.55
N ALA A 416 -0.57 3.23 -19.24
CA ALA A 416 -0.15 2.03 -19.95
C ALA A 416 0.53 0.97 -19.05
N LEU A 417 0.70 1.25 -17.75
CA LEU A 417 1.27 0.30 -16.79
C LEU A 417 0.27 -0.82 -16.46
N GLU A 418 0.78 -2.05 -16.29
CA GLU A 418 0.01 -3.16 -15.74
C GLU A 418 -0.08 -3.00 -14.22
N LEU A 419 -1.32 -2.97 -13.72
CA LEU A 419 -1.65 -2.72 -12.32
C LEU A 419 -2.36 -3.94 -11.71
N PRO A 420 -1.69 -5.09 -11.57
CA PRO A 420 -2.33 -6.28 -11.01
C PRO A 420 -2.54 -6.15 -9.50
N VAL A 421 -3.61 -6.76 -9.02
CA VAL A 421 -3.90 -6.94 -7.59
C VAL A 421 -4.17 -8.41 -7.29
N GLY A 422 -3.73 -8.85 -6.11
CA GLY A 422 -4.10 -10.16 -5.55
C GLY A 422 -3.21 -11.32 -6.00
N GLU A 423 -2.02 -11.06 -6.53
CA GLU A 423 -1.06 -12.11 -6.89
C GLU A 423 -0.22 -12.56 -5.70
N ALA A 424 0.07 -11.67 -4.75
CA ALA A 424 1.04 -11.91 -3.69
C ALA A 424 0.58 -12.94 -2.65
N GLY A 425 1.56 -13.60 -2.02
CA GLY A 425 1.33 -14.54 -0.93
C GLY A 425 2.34 -15.68 -0.92
N LEU A 426 2.01 -16.70 -0.14
CA LEU A 426 2.78 -17.93 -0.07
C LEU A 426 2.41 -18.83 -1.25
N MET A 427 3.38 -19.16 -2.10
CA MET A 427 3.18 -20.11 -3.20
C MET A 427 3.02 -21.53 -2.65
N VAL A 428 1.84 -22.11 -2.85
CA VAL A 428 1.55 -23.52 -2.51
C VAL A 428 2.08 -24.45 -3.60
N GLY A 429 1.97 -24.05 -4.85
CA GLY A 429 2.39 -24.85 -6.00
C GLY A 429 1.94 -24.23 -7.31
N ALA A 430 1.95 -25.02 -8.37
CA ALA A 430 1.46 -24.61 -9.69
C ALA A 430 0.12 -25.30 -10.01
N ASN A 431 -0.78 -24.60 -10.67
CA ASN A 431 -2.00 -25.20 -11.21
C ASN A 431 -1.70 -25.98 -12.51
N ARG A 432 -2.72 -26.59 -13.11
CA ARG A 432 -2.59 -27.33 -14.38
C ARG A 432 -2.07 -26.53 -15.58
N ARG A 433 -2.12 -25.19 -15.51
CA ARG A 433 -1.59 -24.26 -16.54
C ARG A 433 -0.17 -23.78 -16.22
N GLY A 434 0.41 -24.23 -15.10
CA GLY A 434 1.71 -23.77 -14.63
C GLY A 434 1.66 -22.44 -13.86
N GLU A 435 0.48 -21.87 -13.62
CA GLU A 435 0.35 -20.61 -12.87
C GLU A 435 0.46 -20.86 -11.37
N ALA A 436 1.06 -19.92 -10.63
CA ALA A 436 1.23 -20.03 -9.19
C ALA A 436 -0.13 -20.03 -8.46
N VAL A 437 -0.32 -21.00 -7.57
CA VAL A 437 -1.42 -21.03 -6.60
C VAL A 437 -0.88 -20.45 -5.30
N THR A 438 -1.33 -19.25 -4.96
CA THR A 438 -0.85 -18.50 -3.79
C THR A 438 -1.92 -18.40 -2.70
N ILE A 439 -1.47 -18.38 -1.45
CA ILE A 439 -2.33 -18.22 -0.28
C ILE A 439 -1.87 -17.06 0.59
N ARG A 440 -2.82 -16.24 1.06
CA ARG A 440 -2.54 -15.06 1.89
C ARG A 440 -2.62 -15.41 3.37
N LEU A 441 -1.55 -16.01 3.90
CA LEU A 441 -1.52 -16.46 5.30
C LEU A 441 -1.60 -15.31 6.32
N PHE A 442 -0.89 -14.22 6.06
CA PHE A 442 -0.64 -13.16 7.03
C PHE A 442 -1.44 -11.91 6.68
N ARG A 443 -2.33 -11.52 7.60
CA ARG A 443 -3.32 -10.46 7.37
C ARG A 443 -3.49 -9.60 8.64
N PRO A 444 -4.13 -8.42 8.53
CA PRO A 444 -4.50 -7.62 9.70
C PRO A 444 -5.43 -8.39 10.66
N GLU A 445 -6.15 -9.39 10.17
CA GLU A 445 -6.89 -10.38 10.95
C GLU A 445 -6.07 -11.68 11.11
N GLY A 446 -6.24 -12.36 12.23
CA GLY A 446 -5.64 -13.67 12.41
C GLY A 446 -6.26 -14.72 11.49
N THR A 447 -5.47 -15.70 11.07
CA THR A 447 -5.89 -16.72 10.08
C THR A 447 -5.79 -18.13 10.64
N ARG A 448 -6.85 -18.92 10.51
CA ARG A 448 -6.89 -20.34 10.90
C ARG A 448 -6.74 -21.23 9.68
N LEU A 449 -5.74 -22.09 9.71
CA LEU A 449 -5.45 -23.06 8.67
C LEU A 449 -5.52 -24.47 9.21
N MET A 450 -6.04 -25.39 8.41
CA MET A 450 -5.93 -26.82 8.67
C MET A 450 -5.24 -27.51 7.49
N LEU A 451 -4.25 -28.34 7.79
CA LEU A 451 -3.61 -29.23 6.81
C LEU A 451 -3.94 -30.67 7.20
N VAL A 452 -4.59 -31.39 6.30
CA VAL A 452 -4.90 -32.82 6.42
C VAL A 452 -4.00 -33.58 5.44
N GLY A 453 -3.14 -34.44 5.96
CA GLY A 453 -2.06 -35.01 5.18
C GLY A 453 -0.94 -35.57 6.04
N GLY A 454 0.16 -34.84 6.15
CA GLY A 454 1.29 -35.25 6.96
C GLY A 454 2.22 -34.11 7.33
N VAL A 455 3.07 -34.36 8.33
CA VAL A 455 4.00 -33.36 8.88
C VAL A 455 4.94 -32.75 7.83
N ARG A 456 5.31 -33.50 6.78
CA ARG A 456 6.19 -33.00 5.71
C ARG A 456 5.54 -31.89 4.90
N ALA A 457 4.25 -31.99 4.62
CA ALA A 457 3.54 -30.90 3.95
C ALA A 457 3.47 -29.65 4.85
N ALA A 458 3.32 -29.83 6.17
CA ALA A 458 3.40 -28.72 7.12
C ALA A 458 4.81 -28.10 7.20
N GLN A 459 5.87 -28.92 7.14
CA GLN A 459 7.26 -28.46 7.06
C GLN A 459 7.52 -27.66 5.79
N LEU A 460 6.97 -28.09 4.65
CA LEU A 460 7.05 -27.35 3.38
C LEU A 460 6.36 -25.98 3.50
N VAL A 461 5.16 -25.92 4.06
CA VAL A 461 4.44 -24.65 4.30
C VAL A 461 5.24 -23.76 5.25
N ALA A 462 5.81 -24.32 6.33
CA ALA A 462 6.65 -23.58 7.26
C ALA A 462 7.91 -23.03 6.58
N LEU A 463 8.58 -23.82 5.74
CA LEU A 463 9.76 -23.42 4.98
C LEU A 463 9.46 -22.23 4.06
N ARG A 464 8.35 -22.32 3.31
CA ARG A 464 7.91 -21.25 2.42
C ARG A 464 7.44 -20.02 3.20
N ALA A 465 6.82 -20.19 4.37
CA ALA A 465 6.40 -19.09 5.22
C ALA A 465 7.60 -18.31 5.78
N MET A 466 8.69 -19.00 6.15
CA MET A 466 9.94 -18.34 6.54
C MET A 466 10.50 -17.47 5.41
N ALA A 467 10.38 -17.91 4.15
CA ALA A 467 10.79 -17.09 3.01
C ALA A 467 10.01 -15.76 2.92
N LEU A 468 8.77 -15.72 3.39
CA LEU A 468 7.97 -14.48 3.50
C LEU A 468 8.40 -13.59 4.69
N GLY A 469 9.42 -13.99 5.45
CA GLY A 469 9.88 -13.30 6.65
C GLY A 469 9.11 -13.67 7.93
N ALA A 470 8.32 -14.75 7.88
CA ALA A 470 7.56 -15.20 9.04
C ALA A 470 8.44 -15.84 10.10
N LEU A 471 8.20 -15.49 11.35
CA LEU A 471 8.64 -16.27 12.50
C LEU A 471 7.80 -17.54 12.55
N VAL A 472 8.42 -18.71 12.64
CA VAL A 472 7.72 -19.99 12.75
C VAL A 472 7.92 -20.55 14.14
N ALA A 473 6.83 -20.94 14.81
CA ALA A 473 6.85 -21.67 16.07
C ALA A 473 6.07 -22.98 15.90
N VAL A 474 6.57 -24.07 16.50
CA VAL A 474 5.95 -25.40 16.40
C VAL A 474 5.54 -25.87 17.78
N GLN A 475 4.25 -26.12 17.98
CA GLN A 475 3.71 -26.85 19.13
C GLN A 475 3.43 -28.29 18.69
N THR A 476 4.10 -29.28 19.26
CA THR A 476 3.98 -30.67 18.79
C THR A 476 4.06 -31.70 19.91
N THR A 477 3.33 -32.80 19.76
CA THR A 477 3.49 -34.03 20.58
C THR A 477 4.59 -34.94 20.05
N ARG A 478 5.11 -34.68 18.84
CA ARG A 478 6.12 -35.51 18.13
C ARG A 478 7.37 -34.70 17.74
N PRO A 479 8.15 -34.17 18.71
CA PRO A 479 9.28 -33.27 18.44
C PRO A 479 10.33 -33.86 17.50
N ARG A 480 10.58 -35.18 17.57
CA ARG A 480 11.53 -35.89 16.71
C ARG A 480 11.23 -35.74 15.21
N ALA A 481 9.95 -35.59 14.83
CA ALA A 481 9.55 -35.39 13.45
C ALA A 481 10.02 -34.03 12.89
N TRP A 482 10.16 -33.03 13.77
CA TRP A 482 10.55 -31.65 13.43
C TRP A 482 12.04 -31.38 13.58
N GLU A 483 12.74 -32.13 14.43
CA GLU A 483 14.16 -31.93 14.73
C GLU A 483 15.08 -31.85 13.51
N ARG A 484 14.92 -32.75 12.53
CA ARG A 484 15.74 -32.76 11.30
C ARG A 484 15.50 -31.50 10.47
N PHE A 485 14.24 -31.12 10.31
CA PHE A 485 13.83 -29.92 9.61
C PHE A 485 14.40 -28.66 10.28
N VAL A 486 14.24 -28.53 11.60
CA VAL A 486 14.73 -27.37 12.37
C VAL A 486 16.25 -27.25 12.29
N ARG A 487 16.99 -28.37 12.38
CA ARG A 487 18.45 -28.36 12.22
C ARG A 487 18.89 -28.00 10.79
N GLY A 488 18.18 -28.49 9.78
CA GLY A 488 18.54 -28.28 8.37
C GLY A 488 18.31 -26.85 7.88
N VAL A 489 17.31 -26.15 8.41
CA VAL A 489 16.99 -24.78 7.99
C VAL A 489 18.07 -23.77 8.44
N GLY A 490 18.64 -23.95 9.64
CA GLY A 490 19.65 -23.03 10.20
C GLY A 490 19.13 -21.58 10.39
N THR A 491 19.94 -20.68 10.97
CA THR A 491 19.52 -19.29 11.26
C THR A 491 20.14 -18.28 10.29
N PRO A 492 19.32 -17.72 9.39
CA PRO A 492 19.11 -16.26 9.44
C PRO A 492 17.62 -15.94 9.64
N GLY A 493 17.28 -15.38 10.81
CA GLY A 493 15.91 -14.94 11.16
C GLY A 493 15.39 -15.40 12.55
N GLY A 494 16.02 -16.42 13.14
CA GLY A 494 15.67 -16.97 14.47
C GLY A 494 15.52 -18.50 14.43
N SER A 495 15.82 -19.20 15.52
CA SER A 495 15.60 -20.65 15.62
C SER A 495 14.10 -20.93 15.73
N ILE A 496 13.59 -21.96 15.04
CA ILE A 496 12.19 -22.41 15.18
C ILE A 496 12.02 -23.05 16.57
N PRO A 497 11.29 -22.42 17.53
CA PRO A 497 11.05 -23.05 18.81
C PRO A 497 10.10 -24.23 18.63
N VAL A 498 10.53 -25.40 19.12
CA VAL A 498 9.71 -26.60 19.24
C VAL A 498 9.23 -26.70 20.68
N LEU A 499 7.93 -26.55 20.87
CA LEU A 499 7.27 -26.41 22.16
C LEU A 499 6.28 -27.56 22.40
N PRO A 500 6.03 -27.94 23.66
CA PRO A 500 4.88 -28.78 23.99
C PRO A 500 3.55 -28.10 23.60
N PRO A 501 2.49 -28.87 23.30
CA PRO A 501 1.16 -28.31 23.01
C PRO A 501 0.66 -27.39 24.12
N GLY A 502 0.03 -26.27 23.74
CA GLY A 502 -0.54 -25.30 24.69
C GLY A 502 0.47 -24.36 25.36
N ARG A 503 1.79 -24.58 25.20
CA ARG A 503 2.81 -23.64 25.69
C ARG A 503 2.76 -22.33 24.87
N PRO A 504 2.57 -21.16 25.50
CA PRO A 504 2.51 -19.90 24.75
C PRO A 504 3.81 -19.64 24.00
N VAL A 505 3.69 -19.09 22.80
CA VAL A 505 4.83 -18.62 22.01
C VAL A 505 5.34 -17.34 22.65
N GLY A 506 6.59 -17.30 23.08
CA GLY A 506 7.24 -16.07 23.54
C GLY A 506 7.61 -15.16 22.37
N GLY A 507 7.66 -13.85 22.60
CA GLY A 507 8.07 -12.86 21.60
C GLY A 507 7.26 -11.57 21.66
N GLY A 508 7.66 -10.58 20.84
CA GLY A 508 6.87 -9.38 20.60
C GLY A 508 5.64 -9.67 19.72
N PRO A 509 4.71 -8.71 19.59
CA PRO A 509 3.54 -8.87 18.73
C PRO A 509 3.96 -9.08 17.27
N ALA A 510 3.20 -9.94 16.56
CA ALA A 510 3.39 -10.15 15.13
C ALA A 510 3.06 -8.85 14.36
N SER A 511 3.79 -8.61 13.27
CA SER A 511 3.64 -7.41 12.45
C SER A 511 3.62 -7.76 10.96
N PRO A 512 3.22 -6.84 10.06
CA PRO A 512 3.22 -7.11 8.63
C PRO A 512 4.59 -7.53 8.06
N LEU A 513 5.69 -7.05 8.65
CA LEU A 513 7.06 -7.35 8.21
C LEU A 513 7.72 -8.50 8.95
N ARG A 514 7.13 -8.93 10.07
CA ARG A 514 7.55 -10.09 10.87
C ARG A 514 6.30 -10.83 11.36
N PRO A 515 5.55 -11.47 10.45
CA PRO A 515 4.35 -12.19 10.83
C PRO A 515 4.71 -13.48 11.57
N LEU A 516 3.73 -14.10 12.24
CA LEU A 516 3.93 -15.34 13.01
C LEU A 516 3.11 -16.49 12.42
N LEU A 517 3.77 -17.60 12.11
CA LEU A 517 3.13 -18.88 11.82
C LEU A 517 3.29 -19.82 13.03
N LEU A 518 2.18 -20.11 13.70
CA LEU A 518 2.11 -21.11 14.76
C LEU A 518 1.63 -22.44 14.17
N VAL A 519 2.50 -23.44 14.12
CA VAL A 519 2.14 -24.80 13.71
C VAL A 519 1.72 -25.61 14.94
N VAL A 520 0.52 -26.17 14.93
CA VAL A 520 -0.04 -27.02 15.99
C VAL A 520 -0.17 -28.45 15.46
N ASP A 521 0.79 -29.28 15.85
CA ASP A 521 0.95 -30.68 15.46
C ASP A 521 0.80 -31.60 16.69
N ALA A 522 -0.39 -31.55 17.30
CA ALA A 522 -0.64 -32.12 18.62
C ALA A 522 -1.68 -33.27 18.65
N GLY A 523 -1.96 -33.93 17.53
CA GLY A 523 -3.03 -34.95 17.46
C GLY A 523 -4.44 -34.34 17.66
N PRO A 524 -5.46 -35.09 18.10
CA PRO A 524 -6.86 -34.62 18.14
C PRO A 524 -7.13 -33.54 19.20
N VAL A 525 -6.09 -32.99 19.84
CA VAL A 525 -6.23 -31.84 20.73
C VAL A 525 -6.81 -30.66 19.92
N PRO A 526 -7.96 -30.11 20.35
CA PRO A 526 -8.55 -28.97 19.68
C PRO A 526 -7.62 -27.75 19.84
N PRO A 527 -7.47 -26.91 18.81
CA PRO A 527 -6.68 -25.69 18.91
C PRO A 527 -7.25 -24.78 20.01
N ALA A 528 -6.39 -23.97 20.62
CA ALA A 528 -6.80 -23.05 21.68
C ALA A 528 -8.01 -22.19 21.23
N ALA A 529 -9.05 -22.18 22.06
CA ALA A 529 -10.25 -21.39 21.81
C ALA A 529 -9.94 -19.90 22.01
N GLY A 530 -10.08 -19.11 20.95
CA GLY A 530 -9.87 -17.66 21.00
C GLY A 530 -9.62 -17.03 19.64
N PRO A 531 -9.75 -15.69 19.53
CA PRO A 531 -9.38 -14.98 18.32
C PRO A 531 -7.87 -15.13 18.07
N VAL A 532 -7.50 -15.41 16.82
CA VAL A 532 -6.09 -15.39 16.42
C VAL A 532 -5.67 -13.91 16.29
N PRO A 533 -4.54 -13.49 16.90
CA PRO A 533 -4.03 -12.13 16.79
C PRO A 533 -3.78 -11.69 15.35
N ALA A 534 -3.76 -10.37 15.12
CA ALA A 534 -3.35 -9.78 13.85
C ALA A 534 -1.96 -10.28 13.43
N TRP A 535 -1.75 -10.50 12.13
CA TRP A 535 -0.50 -11.00 11.54
C TRP A 535 -0.04 -12.37 12.04
N GLN A 536 -0.91 -13.11 12.73
CA GLN A 536 -0.67 -14.47 13.15
C GLN A 536 -1.53 -15.46 12.35
N SER A 537 -0.90 -16.55 11.93
CA SER A 537 -1.56 -17.69 11.30
C SER A 537 -1.37 -18.93 12.18
N THR A 538 -2.44 -19.67 12.44
CA THR A 538 -2.37 -20.94 13.17
C THR A 538 -2.63 -22.09 12.20
N LEU A 539 -1.64 -22.93 11.97
CA LEU A 539 -1.72 -24.12 11.11
C LEU A 539 -1.90 -25.37 11.96
N VAL A 540 -3.10 -25.93 11.97
CA VAL A 540 -3.39 -27.21 12.62
C VAL A 540 -3.04 -28.34 11.66
N VAL A 541 -2.21 -29.27 12.10
CA VAL A 541 -1.77 -30.43 11.30
C VAL A 541 -2.54 -31.67 11.75
N ARG A 542 -3.10 -32.40 10.78
CA ARG A 542 -3.77 -33.68 10.96
C ARG A 542 -3.18 -34.67 9.96
N ASP A 543 -2.84 -35.85 10.44
CA ASP A 543 -2.43 -36.93 9.55
C ASP A 543 -3.66 -37.47 8.80
N ASP A 544 -4.73 -37.76 9.55
CA ASP A 544 -6.01 -38.22 9.04
C ASP A 544 -7.18 -37.36 9.54
N LEU A 545 -8.26 -37.30 8.75
CA LEU A 545 -9.48 -36.57 9.14
C LEU A 545 -10.44 -37.47 9.91
N THR A 546 -10.75 -37.11 11.15
CA THR A 546 -11.69 -37.85 12.01
C THR A 546 -12.98 -37.07 12.24
N PRO A 547 -14.06 -37.70 12.75
CA PRO A 547 -15.28 -36.97 13.11
C PRO A 547 -15.06 -35.83 14.12
N ALA A 548 -14.03 -35.93 14.98
CA ALA A 548 -13.68 -34.87 15.93
C ALA A 548 -13.13 -33.60 15.24
N ASP A 549 -12.64 -33.72 14.01
CA ASP A 549 -12.05 -32.62 13.27
C ASP A 549 -13.06 -31.82 12.44
N VAL A 550 -14.32 -32.27 12.34
CA VAL A 550 -15.38 -31.62 11.52
C VAL A 550 -15.65 -30.18 11.99
N ASP A 551 -15.76 -29.94 13.30
CA ASP A 551 -16.00 -28.60 13.84
C ASP A 551 -14.79 -27.65 13.61
N PRO A 552 -13.55 -28.03 13.97
CA PRO A 552 -12.36 -27.26 13.60
C PRO A 552 -12.22 -27.00 12.09
N LEU A 553 -12.54 -28.00 11.26
CA LEU A 553 -12.48 -27.91 9.80
C LEU A 553 -13.48 -26.87 9.27
N SER A 554 -14.70 -26.83 9.80
CA SER A 554 -15.73 -25.84 9.41
C SER A 554 -15.37 -24.40 9.80
N ARG A 555 -14.57 -24.23 10.88
CA ARG A 555 -14.11 -22.93 11.38
C ARG A 555 -12.81 -22.46 10.75
N ALA A 556 -12.10 -23.33 10.03
CA ALA A 556 -10.89 -22.95 9.32
C ALA A 556 -11.21 -21.91 8.24
N ASP A 557 -10.32 -20.94 8.08
CA ASP A 557 -10.43 -19.97 6.99
C ASP A 557 -9.85 -20.55 5.70
N LEU A 558 -8.83 -21.41 5.82
CA LEU A 558 -8.22 -22.16 4.73
C LEU A 558 -7.95 -23.61 5.11
N VAL A 559 -8.16 -24.53 4.18
CA VAL A 559 -7.84 -25.95 4.35
C VAL A 559 -6.95 -26.42 3.20
N VAL A 560 -5.88 -27.14 3.54
CA VAL A 560 -5.01 -27.82 2.58
C VAL A 560 -5.20 -29.32 2.75
N LEU A 561 -5.66 -29.99 1.70
CA LEU A 561 -5.98 -31.41 1.69
C LEU A 561 -5.03 -32.15 0.74
N GLN A 562 -4.28 -33.10 1.29
CA GLN A 562 -3.60 -34.13 0.50
C GLN A 562 -4.61 -35.17 -0.01
N PRO A 563 -4.21 -36.17 -0.83
CA PRO A 563 -5.14 -37.22 -1.26
C PRO A 563 -5.82 -37.88 -0.06
N LEU A 564 -7.15 -37.85 -0.06
CA LEU A 564 -7.99 -38.35 1.04
C LEU A 564 -8.52 -39.75 0.75
N SER A 565 -8.73 -40.53 1.80
CA SER A 565 -9.53 -41.76 1.70
C SER A 565 -11.01 -41.42 1.46
N PRO A 566 -11.83 -42.36 0.96
CA PRO A 566 -13.27 -42.13 0.74
C PRO A 566 -14.03 -41.69 2.00
N ALA A 567 -13.64 -42.20 3.18
CA ALA A 567 -14.26 -41.82 4.45
C ALA A 567 -13.91 -40.37 4.82
N GLU A 568 -12.64 -39.98 4.69
CA GLU A 568 -12.18 -38.61 4.92
C GLU A 568 -12.78 -37.62 3.92
N ALA A 569 -12.86 -37.99 2.64
CA ALA A 569 -13.48 -37.16 1.60
C ALA A 569 -14.96 -36.89 1.89
N THR A 570 -15.67 -37.87 2.46
CA THR A 570 -17.07 -37.71 2.91
C THR A 570 -17.18 -36.68 4.03
N LEU A 571 -16.33 -36.77 5.05
CA LEU A 571 -16.29 -35.81 6.16
C LEU A 571 -15.91 -34.41 5.69
N ALA A 572 -14.88 -34.29 4.85
CA ALA A 572 -14.43 -33.03 4.28
C ALA A 572 -15.52 -32.40 3.38
N GLY A 573 -16.17 -33.21 2.55
CA GLY A 573 -17.26 -32.79 1.68
C GLY A 573 -18.44 -32.21 2.44
N ALA A 574 -18.83 -32.85 3.55
CA ALA A 574 -19.89 -32.37 4.43
C ALA A 574 -19.51 -31.09 5.17
N ALA A 575 -18.30 -31.03 5.74
CA ALA A 575 -17.84 -29.89 6.54
C ALA A 575 -17.55 -28.63 5.71
N LEU A 576 -17.02 -28.80 4.49
CA LEU A 576 -16.58 -27.70 3.62
C LEU A 576 -17.59 -27.39 2.50
N GLY A 577 -18.69 -28.14 2.40
CA GLY A 577 -19.72 -27.93 1.38
C GLY A 577 -19.23 -28.18 -0.05
N LEU A 578 -18.35 -29.17 -0.26
CA LEU A 578 -17.70 -29.40 -1.57
C LEU A 578 -18.62 -30.06 -2.61
N GLY A 579 -19.76 -30.62 -2.19
CA GLY A 579 -20.64 -31.39 -3.04
C GLY A 579 -19.91 -32.53 -3.77
N GLY A 580 -20.22 -32.76 -5.04
CA GLY A 580 -19.56 -33.77 -5.88
C GLY A 580 -18.06 -33.52 -6.15
N SER A 581 -17.50 -32.38 -5.72
CA SER A 581 -16.05 -32.15 -5.81
C SER A 581 -15.26 -32.98 -4.80
N ALA A 582 -15.91 -33.49 -3.74
CA ALA A 582 -15.26 -34.32 -2.72
C ALA A 582 -14.67 -35.61 -3.31
N ASP A 583 -15.34 -36.23 -4.29
CA ASP A 583 -14.87 -37.45 -4.97
C ASP A 583 -13.58 -37.25 -5.79
N TRP A 584 -13.20 -36.00 -6.06
CA TRP A 584 -11.91 -35.72 -6.70
C TRP A 584 -10.75 -35.74 -5.71
N LEU A 585 -11.01 -35.50 -4.41
CA LEU A 585 -9.99 -35.54 -3.36
C LEU A 585 -9.38 -36.93 -3.18
N THR A 586 -10.10 -37.98 -3.58
CA THR A 586 -9.62 -39.37 -3.53
C THR A 586 -8.76 -39.75 -4.73
N ARG A 587 -8.77 -38.94 -5.79
CA ARG A 587 -8.14 -39.24 -7.10
C ARG A 587 -6.96 -38.34 -7.43
N ILE A 588 -6.65 -37.36 -6.58
CA ILE A 588 -5.48 -36.51 -6.78
C ILE A 588 -4.17 -37.26 -6.53
N ARG A 589 -3.13 -36.84 -7.25
CA ARG A 589 -1.77 -37.37 -7.10
C ARG A 589 -1.19 -37.05 -5.72
N GLU A 590 -0.24 -37.85 -5.27
CA GLU A 590 0.46 -37.67 -3.97
C GLU A 590 1.21 -36.33 -3.84
N ASP A 591 1.63 -35.74 -4.96
CA ASP A 591 2.33 -34.46 -5.02
C ASP A 591 1.39 -33.26 -5.26
N MET A 592 0.08 -33.51 -5.30
CA MET A 592 -0.96 -32.50 -5.41
C MET A 592 -1.67 -32.27 -4.08
N VAL A 593 -2.12 -31.04 -3.90
CA VAL A 593 -3.00 -30.66 -2.79
C VAL A 593 -4.22 -29.90 -3.30
N ALA A 594 -5.35 -30.10 -2.63
CA ALA A 594 -6.51 -29.24 -2.73
C ALA A 594 -6.36 -28.10 -1.72
N VAL A 595 -6.47 -26.86 -2.17
CA VAL A 595 -6.54 -25.68 -1.31
C VAL A 595 -7.98 -25.18 -1.35
N VAL A 596 -8.64 -25.20 -0.19
CA VAL A 596 -10.05 -24.90 -0.04
C VAL A 596 -10.24 -23.69 0.87
N ASN A 597 -11.03 -22.73 0.40
CA ASN A 597 -11.65 -21.67 1.19
C ASN A 597 -13.17 -21.83 1.02
N ARG A 598 -13.97 -21.23 1.89
CA ARG A 598 -15.44 -21.17 1.85
C ARG A 598 -16.04 -20.81 0.49
N ARG A 599 -15.29 -20.13 -0.39
CA ARG A 599 -15.76 -19.67 -1.70
C ARG A 599 -15.17 -20.43 -2.89
N ALA A 600 -14.07 -21.14 -2.71
CA ALA A 600 -13.33 -21.71 -3.84
C ALA A 600 -12.47 -22.91 -3.45
N LEU A 601 -12.33 -23.82 -4.41
CA LEU A 601 -11.40 -24.94 -4.39
C LEU A 601 -10.39 -24.75 -5.53
N ARG A 602 -9.11 -24.93 -5.22
CA ARG A 602 -8.00 -24.88 -6.19
C ARG A 602 -7.09 -26.10 -6.02
N TRP A 603 -6.53 -26.57 -7.13
CA TRP A 603 -5.58 -27.67 -7.14
C TRP A 603 -4.18 -27.12 -7.36
N ALA A 604 -3.22 -27.53 -6.54
CA ALA A 604 -1.83 -27.12 -6.64
C ALA A 604 -0.92 -28.35 -6.65
N LEU A 605 -0.03 -28.41 -7.64
CA LEU A 605 1.11 -29.31 -7.67
C LEU A 605 2.25 -28.67 -6.87
N LEU A 606 2.63 -29.27 -5.74
CA LEU A 606 3.54 -28.66 -4.76
C LEU A 606 4.90 -28.24 -5.35
N SER A 607 5.39 -28.99 -6.34
CA SER A 607 6.61 -28.72 -7.10
C SER A 607 7.82 -28.34 -6.22
N PRO A 608 8.22 -29.21 -5.25
CA PRO A 608 9.28 -28.86 -4.32
C PRO A 608 10.62 -28.66 -5.03
N THR A 609 11.37 -27.64 -4.63
CA THR A 609 12.73 -27.42 -5.14
C THR A 609 13.69 -28.54 -4.67
N PRO A 610 14.90 -28.65 -5.24
CA PRO A 610 15.92 -29.56 -4.73
C PRO A 610 16.26 -29.29 -3.25
N ILE A 611 16.28 -28.02 -2.84
CA ILE A 611 16.54 -27.61 -1.45
C ILE A 611 15.38 -28.04 -0.54
N GLU A 612 14.13 -27.77 -0.95
CA GLU A 612 12.93 -28.23 -0.24
C GLU A 612 12.92 -29.75 -0.08
N SER A 613 13.26 -30.48 -1.15
CA SER A 613 13.31 -31.95 -1.15
C SER A 613 14.40 -32.51 -0.24
N GLN A 614 15.54 -31.82 -0.11
CA GLN A 614 16.61 -32.22 0.82
C GLN A 614 16.23 -31.96 2.29
N LEU A 615 15.57 -30.83 2.56
CA LEU A 615 15.22 -30.42 3.93
C LEU A 615 13.97 -31.12 4.48
N VAL A 616 12.97 -31.34 3.61
CA VAL A 616 11.63 -31.83 3.99
C VAL A 616 11.40 -33.28 3.52
N GLY A 617 12.09 -33.72 2.46
CA GLY A 617 11.77 -34.97 1.79
C GLY A 617 10.58 -34.84 0.83
N ARG A 618 10.06 -35.97 0.34
CA ARG A 618 8.83 -35.98 -0.47
C ARG A 618 7.63 -35.63 0.41
N PRO A 619 6.86 -34.57 0.09
CA PRO A 619 5.76 -34.10 0.91
C PRO A 619 4.48 -34.94 0.66
N GLY A 620 4.58 -36.26 0.56
CA GLY A 620 3.43 -37.17 0.46
C GLY A 620 2.98 -37.67 1.84
N ARG A 621 1.80 -38.31 1.91
CA ARG A 621 1.36 -39.10 3.07
C ARG A 621 2.27 -40.33 3.17
N GLY A 622 3.21 -40.36 4.13
CA GLY A 622 4.17 -41.45 4.29
C GLY A 622 5.23 -41.25 5.35
#